data_AF-A0A524QXA3-F1
#
_entry.id   AF-A0A524QXA3-F1
#
_cell.length_a   1.000
_cell.length_b   1.000
_cell.length_c   1.000
_cell.angle_alpha   90.00
_cell.angle_beta   90.00
_cell.angle_gamma   90.00
#
_symmetry.space_group_name_H-M   'P 1'
#
loop_
_entity.id
_entity.type
_entity.pdbx_description
1 polymer ?
#
loop_
_entity_poly.entity_id
_entity_poly.type
_entity_poly.pdbx_seq_one_letter_code
_entity_poly.pdbx_strand_id
1 'polypeptide(L)'
;MNSGSSFYTRPFLIILALALGLRLMAVVFSQGFMAHDDHYETIEIANSWLHQGIYLQDGTLRWEGKPDIRVMRSAVYNMFLLGLMKITSAFGVEHLDTHMYFNRLVHVLLSLLPVIFGYRYLKEETNDRTAAVGGVLLAAHFLMPYLAVRNLVEMVAADFLFPCLYFATTGMKRESNGDAVLAGVLGGIAFMIRMQVLMALVFVPIAMVSRRRAWRQATVFTIALAGMIVLQGLIDTQTHGKFLGSFTNYIVGNLGAAPTIPGPWYRYALLLLGVM
;
A
#
# COMPACT_ATOMS: atom_id res chain seq x y z
N MET A 1 18.37 30.65 -6.78
CA MET A 1 17.62 31.73 -6.08
C MET A 1 16.79 31.08 -4.99
N ASN A 2 17.16 31.35 -3.74
CA ASN A 2 16.43 30.92 -2.55
C ASN A 2 15.07 31.63 -2.51
N SER A 3 13.98 30.88 -2.61
CA SER A 3 12.71 31.30 -2.02
C SER A 3 12.32 30.25 -0.99
N GLY A 4 12.41 30.63 0.29
CA GLY A 4 11.72 29.92 1.37
C GLY A 4 10.22 30.18 1.22
N SER A 5 9.61 29.68 0.15
CA SER A 5 8.15 29.73 0.01
C SER A 5 7.58 28.83 1.07
N SER A 6 6.86 29.41 2.04
CA SER A 6 6.10 28.63 3.02
C SER A 6 5.30 27.55 2.30
N PHE A 7 5.63 26.29 2.58
CA PHE A 7 5.07 25.11 1.93
C PHE A 7 3.53 25.06 2.03
N TYR A 8 3.00 25.68 3.09
CA TYR A 8 1.59 25.83 3.39
C TYR A 8 0.94 26.93 2.54
N THR A 9 0.93 26.74 1.22
CA THR A 9 0.08 27.55 0.35
C THR A 9 -1.39 27.26 0.68
N ARG A 10 -2.24 28.29 0.75
CA ARG A 10 -3.70 28.15 0.96
C ARG A 10 -4.35 27.00 0.15
N PRO A 11 -4.07 26.80 -1.16
CA PRO A 11 -4.63 25.67 -1.92
C PRO A 11 -4.26 24.30 -1.36
N PHE A 12 -3.01 24.10 -0.93
CA PHE A 12 -2.57 22.83 -0.36
C PHE A 12 -3.34 22.48 0.92
N LEU A 13 -3.49 23.44 1.83
CA LEU A 13 -4.24 23.24 3.08
C LEU A 13 -5.72 22.94 2.81
N ILE A 14 -6.34 23.62 1.84
CA ILE A 14 -7.73 23.37 1.46
C ILE A 14 -7.89 21.95 0.89
N ILE A 15 -6.97 21.51 0.02
CA ILE A 15 -6.99 20.16 -0.55
C ILE A 15 -6.83 19.09 0.53
N LEU A 16 -5.91 19.32 1.48
CA LEU A 16 -5.68 18.39 2.58
C LEU A 16 -6.88 18.33 3.54
N ALA A 17 -7.47 19.49 3.86
CA ALA A 17 -8.69 19.57 4.66
C ALA A 17 -9.88 18.89 3.95
N LEU A 18 -10.01 19.06 2.64
CA LEU A 18 -11.01 18.37 1.82
C LEU A 18 -10.82 16.85 1.88
N ALA A 19 -9.60 16.36 1.64
CA ALA A 19 -9.29 14.93 1.71
C ALA A 19 -9.59 14.35 3.09
N LEU A 20 -9.14 15.03 4.15
CA LEU A 20 -9.37 14.62 5.53
C LEU A 20 -10.87 14.59 5.86
N GLY A 21 -11.61 15.65 5.52
CA GLY A 21 -13.04 15.75 5.80
C GLY A 21 -13.84 14.63 5.12
N LEU A 22 -13.63 14.42 3.82
CA LEU A 22 -14.33 13.37 3.07
C LEU A 22 -14.04 11.97 3.60
N ARG A 23 -12.79 11.71 4.01
CA ARG A 23 -12.38 10.39 4.53
C ARG A 23 -12.83 10.16 5.96
N LEU A 24 -12.87 11.19 6.81
CA LEU A 24 -13.47 11.09 8.14
C LEU A 24 -14.98 10.79 8.05
N MET A 25 -15.68 11.35 7.06
CA MET A 25 -17.06 10.93 6.79
C MET A 25 -17.10 9.44 6.39
N ALA A 26 -16.18 8.99 5.52
CA ALA A 26 -16.10 7.59 5.13
C ALA A 26 -15.85 6.65 6.33
N VAL A 27 -15.06 7.05 7.34
CA VAL A 27 -14.88 6.27 8.58
C VAL A 27 -16.21 5.87 9.21
N VAL A 28 -17.24 6.73 9.16
CA VAL A 28 -18.56 6.42 9.73
C VAL A 28 -19.42 5.64 8.75
N PHE A 29 -19.48 6.07 7.48
CA PHE A 29 -20.46 5.57 6.51
C PHE A 29 -20.00 4.33 5.71
N SER A 30 -18.70 4.02 5.66
CA SER A 30 -18.16 2.88 4.90
C SER A 30 -18.06 1.60 5.74
N GLN A 31 -19.11 1.26 6.48
CA GLN A 31 -19.17 0.01 7.23
C GLN A 31 -19.17 -1.21 6.30
N GLY A 32 -18.83 -2.38 6.84
CA GLY A 32 -18.75 -3.63 6.09
C GLY A 32 -17.51 -3.76 5.19
N PHE A 33 -17.44 -4.86 4.45
CA PHE A 33 -16.32 -5.16 3.55
C PHE A 33 -16.74 -5.02 2.08
N MET A 34 -15.78 -4.79 1.18
CA MET A 34 -16.06 -4.56 -0.25
C MET A 34 -15.63 -5.75 -1.09
N ALA A 35 -14.51 -6.38 -0.71
CA ALA A 35 -13.90 -7.44 -1.47
C ALA A 35 -13.64 -8.64 -0.56
N HIS A 36 -13.82 -9.86 -1.04
CA HIS A 36 -13.59 -11.02 -0.17
C HIS A 36 -12.17 -11.02 0.44
N ASP A 37 -11.17 -10.53 -0.28
CA ASP A 37 -9.81 -10.47 0.23
C ASP A 37 -9.55 -9.31 1.21
N ASP A 38 -10.33 -8.21 1.19
CA ASP A 38 -10.24 -7.13 2.17
C ASP A 38 -10.82 -7.49 3.54
N HIS A 39 -11.51 -8.63 3.64
CA HIS A 39 -12.03 -9.18 4.89
C HIS A 39 -11.35 -10.49 5.29
N TYR A 40 -11.56 -11.54 4.49
CA TYR A 40 -11.22 -12.93 4.85
C TYR A 40 -9.70 -13.19 4.80
N GLU A 41 -8.94 -12.44 4.00
CA GLU A 41 -7.48 -12.59 3.90
C GLU A 41 -6.69 -11.57 4.74
N THR A 42 -7.38 -10.62 5.38
CA THR A 42 -6.73 -9.50 6.07
C THR A 42 -7.28 -9.32 7.48
N ILE A 43 -8.50 -8.79 7.60
CA ILE A 43 -9.14 -8.47 8.88
C ILE A 43 -9.38 -9.73 9.71
N GLU A 44 -9.97 -10.76 9.12
CA GLU A 44 -10.30 -12.00 9.82
C GLU A 44 -9.05 -12.70 10.33
N ILE A 45 -8.01 -12.79 9.50
CA ILE A 45 -6.71 -13.34 9.90
C ILE A 45 -6.13 -12.57 11.08
N ALA A 46 -6.11 -11.24 11.03
CA ALA A 46 -5.61 -10.42 12.13
C ALA A 46 -6.44 -10.60 13.42
N ASN A 47 -7.77 -10.70 13.29
CA ASN A 47 -8.68 -10.96 14.41
C ASN A 47 -8.48 -12.38 14.99
N SER A 48 -8.23 -13.38 14.14
CA SER A 48 -7.91 -14.74 14.56
C SER A 48 -6.61 -14.76 15.37
N TRP A 49 -5.59 -14.00 14.95
CA TRP A 49 -4.31 -13.88 15.65
C TRP A 49 -4.44 -13.16 16.99
N LEU A 50 -5.36 -12.21 17.10
CA LEU A 50 -5.64 -11.51 18.35
C LEU A 50 -6.17 -12.48 19.42
N HIS A 51 -7.08 -13.38 19.04
CA HIS A 51 -7.79 -14.26 19.98
C HIS A 51 -7.13 -15.63 20.18
N GLN A 52 -6.52 -16.18 19.13
CA GLN A 52 -6.04 -17.57 19.10
C GLN A 52 -4.52 -17.68 18.92
N GLY A 53 -3.82 -16.54 18.86
CA GLY A 53 -2.39 -16.48 18.56
C GLY A 53 -2.05 -16.63 17.08
N ILE A 54 -0.82 -16.23 16.74
CA ILE A 54 -0.33 -16.17 15.35
C ILE A 54 -0.04 -17.56 14.77
N TYR A 55 0.38 -18.50 15.60
CA TYR A 55 0.80 -19.83 15.18
C TYR A 55 -0.18 -20.91 15.65
N LEU A 56 -0.26 -21.99 14.87
CA LEU A 56 -0.90 -23.24 15.27
C LEU A 56 0.03 -24.05 16.18
N GLN A 57 -0.49 -25.14 16.77
CA GLN A 57 0.28 -26.00 17.69
C GLN A 57 1.47 -26.68 17.00
N ASP A 58 1.40 -26.87 15.69
CA ASP A 58 2.47 -27.44 14.85
C ASP A 58 3.52 -26.40 14.42
N GLY A 59 3.37 -25.13 14.86
CA GLY A 59 4.28 -24.04 14.52
C GLY A 59 4.02 -23.38 13.17
N THR A 60 3.01 -23.82 12.40
CA THR A 60 2.62 -23.18 11.14
C THR A 60 1.83 -21.90 11.37
N LEU A 61 1.82 -21.01 10.37
CA LEU A 61 1.09 -19.76 10.48
C LEU A 61 -0.42 -20.02 10.47
N ARG A 62 -1.14 -19.44 11.43
CA ARG A 62 -2.60 -19.54 11.46
C ARG A 62 -3.20 -18.72 10.33
N TRP A 63 -3.54 -19.34 9.22
CA TRP A 63 -4.22 -18.69 8.10
C TRP A 63 -5.47 -19.50 7.75
N GLU A 64 -6.58 -19.21 8.42
CA GLU A 64 -7.81 -20.02 8.49
C GLU A 64 -8.07 -20.94 7.27
N GLY A 65 -7.85 -22.25 7.46
CA GLY A 65 -8.15 -23.28 6.45
C GLY A 65 -7.15 -23.41 5.29
N LYS A 66 -6.09 -22.62 5.25
CA LYS A 66 -5.05 -22.71 4.21
C LYS A 66 -3.75 -23.30 4.77
N PRO A 67 -3.23 -24.40 4.19
CA PRO A 67 -1.86 -24.82 4.48
C PRO A 67 -0.89 -23.73 3.99
N ASP A 68 0.26 -23.56 4.66
CA ASP A 68 1.26 -22.51 4.39
C ASP A 68 1.63 -22.37 2.90
N ILE A 69 1.66 -23.48 2.16
CA ILE A 69 1.95 -23.53 0.71
C ILE A 69 0.90 -22.83 -0.17
N ARG A 70 -0.28 -22.50 0.36
CA ARG A 70 -1.37 -21.81 -0.35
C ARG A 70 -1.55 -20.36 0.09
N VAL A 71 -0.77 -19.89 1.06
CA VAL A 71 -0.78 -18.47 1.45
C VAL A 71 0.08 -17.70 0.44
N MET A 72 -0.60 -16.87 -0.36
CA MET A 72 -0.02 -16.09 -1.47
C MET A 72 0.17 -14.61 -1.09
N ARG A 73 0.22 -14.31 0.21
CA ARG A 73 0.26 -12.95 0.76
C ARG A 73 1.33 -12.84 1.83
N SER A 74 1.95 -11.68 1.93
CA SER A 74 2.82 -11.36 3.05
C SER A 74 2.00 -11.19 4.33
N ALA A 75 2.54 -11.69 5.44
CA ALA A 75 1.95 -11.49 6.76
C ALA A 75 2.06 -10.04 7.29
N VAL A 76 2.86 -9.18 6.63
CA VAL A 76 3.21 -7.84 7.13
C VAL A 76 1.99 -6.96 7.36
N TYR A 77 1.07 -6.93 6.41
CA TYR A 77 -0.13 -6.11 6.54
C TYR A 77 -1.08 -6.64 7.63
N ASN A 78 -1.23 -7.96 7.74
CA ASN A 78 -2.01 -8.60 8.80
C ASN A 78 -1.39 -8.34 10.18
N MET A 79 -0.06 -8.33 10.30
CA MET A 79 0.64 -7.97 11.54
C MET A 79 0.42 -6.50 11.91
N PHE A 80 0.40 -5.61 10.91
CA PHE A 80 0.04 -4.22 11.13
C PHE A 80 -1.38 -4.08 11.69
N LEU A 81 -2.37 -4.75 11.07
CA LEU A 81 -3.76 -4.77 11.56
C LEU A 81 -3.89 -5.37 12.96
N LEU A 82 -3.18 -6.48 13.23
CA LEU A 82 -3.12 -7.09 14.57
C LEU A 82 -2.58 -6.08 15.59
N GLY A 83 -1.55 -5.30 15.24
CA GLY A 83 -1.02 -4.24 16.10
C GLY A 83 -2.08 -3.20 16.45
N LEU A 84 -2.84 -2.73 15.46
CA LEU A 84 -3.94 -1.78 15.67
C LEU A 84 -5.02 -2.36 16.58
N MET A 85 -5.42 -3.62 16.34
CA MET A 85 -6.42 -4.30 17.16
C MET A 85 -5.94 -4.45 18.61
N LYS A 86 -4.68 -4.87 18.82
CA LYS A 86 -4.07 -4.97 20.16
C LYS A 86 -4.06 -3.64 20.91
N ILE A 87 -3.79 -2.52 20.22
CA ILE A 87 -3.85 -1.19 20.83
C ILE A 87 -5.26 -0.94 21.37
N THR A 88 -6.29 -1.14 20.56
CA THR A 88 -7.68 -0.96 20.99
C THR A 88 -8.12 -1.95 22.06
N SER A 89 -7.69 -3.21 22.00
CA SER A 89 -8.00 -4.21 23.04
C SER A 89 -7.35 -3.87 24.37
N ALA A 90 -6.18 -3.23 24.36
CA ALA A 90 -5.56 -2.72 25.60
C ALA A 90 -6.40 -1.62 26.28
N PHE A 91 -7.31 -0.96 25.55
CA PHE A 91 -8.31 -0.03 26.09
C PHE A 91 -9.67 -0.70 26.40
N GLY A 92 -9.73 -2.03 26.43
CA GLY A 92 -10.94 -2.79 26.74
C GLY A 92 -11.93 -2.95 25.59
N VAL A 93 -11.50 -2.71 24.34
CA VAL A 93 -12.33 -2.96 23.16
C VAL A 93 -12.25 -4.44 22.78
N GLU A 94 -13.40 -5.12 22.77
CA GLU A 94 -13.50 -6.53 22.37
C GLU A 94 -14.23 -6.73 21.03
N HIS A 95 -15.08 -5.78 20.63
CA HIS A 95 -15.87 -5.91 19.41
C HIS A 95 -15.08 -5.53 18.16
N LEU A 96 -15.12 -6.42 17.15
CA LEU A 96 -14.47 -6.22 15.85
C LEU A 96 -14.90 -4.93 15.15
N ASP A 97 -16.18 -4.57 15.23
CA ASP A 97 -16.69 -3.33 14.61
C ASP A 97 -15.98 -2.08 15.16
N THR A 98 -15.73 -2.06 16.47
CA THR A 98 -15.02 -0.98 17.15
C THR A 98 -13.55 -0.94 16.75
N HIS A 99 -12.89 -2.11 16.64
CA HIS A 99 -11.55 -2.21 16.07
C HIS A 99 -11.49 -1.62 14.65
N MET A 100 -12.53 -1.87 13.85
CA MET A 100 -12.59 -1.39 12.46
C MET A 100 -12.78 0.11 12.33
N TYR A 101 -13.42 0.80 13.28
CA TYR A 101 -13.45 2.27 13.27
C TYR A 101 -12.04 2.85 13.49
N PHE A 102 -11.31 2.31 14.47
CA PHE A 102 -9.94 2.74 14.73
C PHE A 102 -9.01 2.46 13.55
N ASN A 103 -9.13 1.28 12.96
CA ASN A 103 -8.38 0.90 11.77
C ASN A 103 -8.63 1.86 10.58
N ARG A 104 -9.91 2.12 10.28
CA ARG A 104 -10.30 3.10 9.25
C ARG A 104 -9.72 4.49 9.54
N LEU A 105 -9.71 4.92 10.80
CA LEU A 105 -9.13 6.21 11.21
C LEU A 105 -7.61 6.26 10.94
N VAL A 106 -6.87 5.18 11.19
CA VAL A 106 -5.45 5.11 10.86
C VAL A 106 -5.24 5.18 9.33
N HIS A 107 -6.08 4.50 8.55
CA HIS A 107 -6.04 4.57 7.09
C HIS A 107 -6.41 5.94 6.54
N VAL A 108 -7.26 6.73 7.23
CA VAL A 108 -7.45 8.15 6.89
C VAL A 108 -6.12 8.88 6.90
N LEU A 109 -5.28 8.65 7.91
CA LEU A 109 -3.98 9.31 8.02
C LEU A 109 -3.00 8.84 6.95
N LEU A 110 -2.91 7.52 6.72
CA LEU A 110 -2.04 6.95 5.69
C LEU A 110 -2.42 7.43 4.28
N SER A 111 -3.72 7.46 3.98
CA SER A 111 -4.21 7.90 2.67
C SER A 111 -3.97 9.38 2.38
N LEU A 112 -3.58 10.20 3.36
CA LEU A 112 -3.13 11.57 3.09
C LEU A 112 -1.79 11.57 2.35
N LEU A 113 -0.97 10.52 2.44
CA LEU A 113 0.34 10.46 1.80
C LEU A 113 0.24 10.62 0.26
N PRO A 114 -0.61 9.87 -0.48
CA PRO A 114 -0.79 10.12 -1.92
C PRO A 114 -1.22 11.54 -2.25
N VAL A 115 -2.08 12.17 -1.44
CA VAL A 115 -2.54 13.55 -1.66
C VAL A 115 -1.39 14.53 -1.46
N ILE A 116 -0.64 14.38 -0.37
CA ILE A 116 0.49 15.24 -0.03
C ILE A 116 1.56 15.13 -1.11
N PHE A 117 2.04 13.92 -1.38
CA PHE A 117 3.17 13.70 -2.26
C PHE A 117 2.81 13.82 -3.74
N GLY A 118 1.58 13.46 -4.12
CA GLY A 118 1.06 13.71 -5.47
C GLY A 118 0.91 15.19 -5.78
N TYR A 119 0.34 15.98 -4.86
CA TYR A 119 0.28 17.44 -5.02
C TYR A 119 1.68 18.06 -5.13
N ARG A 120 2.61 17.64 -4.26
CA ARG A 120 4.01 18.12 -4.29
C ARG A 120 4.70 17.81 -5.59
N TYR A 121 4.56 16.57 -6.07
CA TYR A 121 5.12 16.15 -7.35
C TYR A 121 4.60 17.03 -8.48
N LEU A 122 3.27 17.20 -8.58
CA LEU A 122 2.67 18.04 -9.62
C LEU A 122 3.11 19.50 -9.52
N LYS A 123 3.21 20.06 -8.31
CA LYS A 123 3.66 21.44 -8.10
C LYS A 123 5.11 21.64 -8.57
N GLU A 124 5.97 20.65 -8.38
CA GLU A 124 7.38 20.72 -8.79
C GLU A 124 7.62 20.44 -10.28
N GLU A 125 6.72 19.71 -10.94
CA GLU A 125 6.87 19.31 -12.35
C GLU A 125 6.04 20.15 -13.32
N THR A 126 5.01 20.85 -12.83
CA THR A 126 4.03 21.54 -13.68
C THR A 126 3.81 22.99 -13.24
N ASN A 127 2.57 23.38 -12.97
CA ASN A 127 2.18 24.72 -12.52
C ASN A 127 1.14 24.61 -11.39
N ASP A 128 0.89 25.73 -10.69
CA ASP A 128 -0.01 25.75 -9.53
C ASP A 128 -1.44 25.32 -9.86
N ARG A 129 -1.94 25.63 -11.06
CA ARG A 129 -3.29 25.24 -11.48
C ARG A 129 -3.39 23.73 -11.66
N THR A 130 -2.44 23.12 -12.36
CA THR A 130 -2.39 21.66 -12.56
C THR A 130 -2.20 20.93 -11.23
N ALA A 131 -1.35 21.44 -10.34
CA ALA A 131 -1.16 20.88 -9.00
C ALA A 131 -2.44 20.97 -8.17
N ALA A 132 -3.17 22.08 -8.22
CA ALA A 132 -4.44 22.24 -7.52
C ALA A 132 -5.51 21.26 -8.05
N VAL A 133 -5.68 21.16 -9.37
CA VAL A 133 -6.63 20.23 -9.99
C VAL A 133 -6.27 18.78 -9.64
N GLY A 134 -5.01 18.39 -9.82
CA GLY A 134 -4.56 17.04 -9.49
C GLY A 134 -4.68 16.71 -8.01
N GLY A 135 -4.42 17.67 -7.12
CA GLY A 135 -4.62 17.51 -5.68
C GLY A 135 -6.10 17.33 -5.31
N VAL A 136 -7.02 18.10 -5.92
CA VAL A 136 -8.47 17.90 -5.74
C VAL A 136 -8.90 16.52 -6.24
N LEU A 137 -8.37 16.06 -7.39
CA LEU A 137 -8.64 14.71 -7.89
C LEU A 137 -8.14 13.63 -6.91
N LEU A 138 -6.91 13.76 -6.38
CA LEU A 138 -6.39 12.82 -5.38
C LEU A 138 -7.19 12.84 -4.07
N ALA A 139 -7.73 13.99 -3.69
CA ALA A 139 -8.52 14.17 -2.47
C ALA A 139 -9.96 13.64 -2.62
N ALA A 140 -10.62 13.90 -3.75
CA ALA A 140 -12.07 13.82 -3.89
C ALA A 140 -12.55 13.07 -5.15
N HIS A 141 -11.67 12.38 -5.88
CA HIS A 141 -12.12 11.48 -6.95
C HIS A 141 -13.14 10.49 -6.38
N PHE A 142 -14.25 10.29 -7.09
CA PHE A 142 -15.53 9.79 -6.55
C PHE A 142 -15.43 8.53 -5.67
N LEU A 143 -14.47 7.65 -5.95
CA LEU A 143 -14.27 6.40 -5.21
C LEU A 143 -13.17 6.47 -4.15
N MET A 144 -12.27 7.46 -4.23
CA MET A 144 -11.08 7.54 -3.39
C MET A 144 -11.39 7.74 -1.91
N PRO A 145 -12.31 8.63 -1.47
CA PRO A 145 -12.63 8.75 -0.05
C PRO A 145 -13.13 7.44 0.57
N TYR A 146 -13.91 6.67 -0.20
CA TYR A 146 -14.46 5.39 0.22
C TYR A 146 -13.39 4.28 0.27
N LEU A 147 -12.55 4.16 -0.77
CA LEU A 147 -11.50 3.14 -0.81
C LEU A 147 -10.35 3.43 0.16
N ALA A 148 -10.04 4.70 0.39
CA ALA A 148 -8.90 5.14 1.20
C ALA A 148 -8.94 4.66 2.66
N VAL A 149 -10.13 4.39 3.20
CA VAL A 149 -10.27 3.92 4.59
C VAL A 149 -10.36 2.40 4.70
N ARG A 150 -10.47 1.68 3.57
CA ARG A 150 -10.65 0.22 3.55
C ARG A 150 -9.33 -0.53 3.59
N ASN A 151 -9.42 -1.82 3.90
CA ASN A 151 -8.27 -2.70 4.07
C ASN A 151 -7.75 -3.31 2.77
N LEU A 152 -8.01 -2.66 1.63
CA LEU A 152 -7.50 -3.12 0.34
C LEU A 152 -5.99 -2.91 0.29
N VAL A 153 -5.25 -4.00 0.09
CA VAL A 153 -3.78 -3.97 -0.01
C VAL A 153 -3.30 -3.10 -1.16
N GLU A 154 -4.11 -2.95 -2.22
CA GLU A 154 -3.89 -2.01 -3.32
C GLU A 154 -3.78 -0.57 -2.82
N MET A 155 -4.69 -0.15 -1.95
CA MET A 155 -4.79 1.21 -1.44
C MET A 155 -3.66 1.49 -0.46
N VAL A 156 -3.45 0.57 0.48
CA VAL A 156 -2.38 0.71 1.48
C VAL A 156 -1.00 0.68 0.83
N ALA A 157 -0.78 -0.15 -0.20
CA ALA A 157 0.47 -0.13 -0.95
C ALA A 157 0.65 1.18 -1.74
N ALA A 158 -0.44 1.74 -2.29
CA ALA A 158 -0.39 3.04 -2.97
C ALA A 158 0.01 4.18 -2.01
N ASP A 159 -0.39 4.11 -0.73
CA ASP A 159 -0.03 5.09 0.29
C ASP A 159 1.49 5.24 0.49
N PHE A 160 2.24 4.14 0.29
CA PHE A 160 3.70 4.13 0.32
C PHE A 160 4.35 4.30 -1.07
N LEU A 161 3.67 3.90 -2.14
CA LEU A 161 4.19 4.03 -3.50
C LEU A 161 4.29 5.50 -3.94
N PHE A 162 3.29 6.33 -3.64
CA PHE A 162 3.33 7.76 -3.98
C PHE A 162 4.50 8.52 -3.36
N PRO A 163 4.77 8.43 -2.05
CA PRO A 163 5.95 9.04 -1.46
C PRO A 163 7.24 8.41 -2.00
N CYS A 164 7.29 7.09 -2.27
CA CYS A 164 8.42 6.46 -2.94
C CYS A 164 8.75 7.15 -4.27
N LEU A 165 7.76 7.34 -5.15
CA LEU A 165 7.95 8.02 -6.43
C LEU A 165 8.38 9.47 -6.26
N TYR A 166 7.77 10.20 -5.32
CA TYR A 166 8.18 11.57 -5.02
C TYR A 166 9.65 11.64 -4.59
N PHE A 167 10.06 10.86 -3.59
CA PHE A 167 11.44 10.87 -3.10
C PHE A 167 12.45 10.34 -4.11
N ALA A 168 12.07 9.39 -4.99
CA ALA A 168 12.93 8.97 -6.09
C ALA A 168 13.19 10.13 -7.05
N THR A 169 12.16 10.93 -7.35
CA THR A 169 12.29 12.09 -8.24
C THR A 169 13.06 13.24 -7.60
N THR A 170 12.84 13.54 -6.32
CA THR A 170 13.60 14.58 -5.61
C THR A 170 15.04 14.16 -5.37
N GLY A 171 15.28 12.90 -5.01
CA GLY A 171 16.62 12.34 -4.83
C GLY A 171 17.44 12.41 -6.11
N MET A 172 16.82 12.15 -7.26
CA MET A 172 17.44 12.33 -8.56
C MET A 172 17.74 13.82 -8.87
N LYS A 173 16.83 14.75 -8.56
CA LYS A 173 17.02 16.20 -8.83
C LYS A 173 18.05 16.86 -7.92
N ARG A 174 18.07 16.46 -6.65
CA ARG A 174 18.92 17.06 -5.59
C ARG A 174 20.22 16.29 -5.37
N GLU A 175 20.42 15.23 -6.14
CA GLU A 175 21.51 14.26 -5.97
C GLU A 175 21.59 13.68 -4.54
N SER A 176 20.46 13.66 -3.82
CA SER A 176 20.37 13.23 -2.42
C SER A 176 20.28 11.71 -2.32
N ASN A 177 21.30 11.10 -1.70
CA ASN A 177 21.25 9.67 -1.36
C ASN A 177 20.22 9.37 -0.27
N GLY A 178 19.96 10.31 0.65
CA GLY A 178 18.96 10.13 1.71
C GLY A 178 17.56 9.95 1.14
N ASP A 179 17.19 10.78 0.16
CA ASP A 179 15.92 10.69 -0.55
C ASP A 179 15.83 9.37 -1.34
N ALA A 180 16.93 8.92 -1.96
CA ALA A 180 16.98 7.65 -2.69
C ALA A 180 16.85 6.43 -1.75
N VAL A 181 17.46 6.45 -0.56
CA VAL A 181 17.28 5.41 0.47
C VAL A 181 15.82 5.39 0.93
N LEU A 182 15.27 6.56 1.28
CA LEU A 182 13.88 6.66 1.73
C LEU A 182 12.90 6.17 0.66
N ALA A 183 13.13 6.51 -0.61
CA ALA A 183 12.35 6.01 -1.72
C ALA A 183 12.42 4.47 -1.82
N GLY A 184 13.61 3.88 -1.73
CA GLY A 184 13.78 2.43 -1.77
C GLY A 184 13.12 1.71 -0.60
N VAL A 185 13.19 2.28 0.61
CA VAL A 185 12.51 1.75 1.81
C VAL A 185 10.98 1.81 1.65
N LEU A 186 10.43 2.94 1.24
CA LEU A 186 8.99 3.10 1.02
C LEU A 186 8.48 2.20 -0.10
N GLY A 187 9.24 2.07 -1.20
CA GLY A 187 8.95 1.11 -2.27
C GLY A 187 8.98 -0.33 -1.76
N GLY A 188 9.94 -0.67 -0.89
CA GLY A 188 10.00 -1.96 -0.22
C GLY A 188 8.78 -2.24 0.65
N ILE A 189 8.32 -1.28 1.45
CA ILE A 189 7.09 -1.41 2.25
C ILE A 189 5.88 -1.64 1.33
N ALA A 190 5.78 -0.89 0.23
CA ALA A 190 4.71 -1.08 -0.75
C ALA A 190 4.75 -2.49 -1.38
N PHE A 191 5.95 -3.01 -1.69
CA PHE A 191 6.14 -4.38 -2.17
C PHE A 191 5.72 -5.44 -1.13
N MET A 192 6.09 -5.24 0.13
CA MET A 192 5.74 -6.15 1.23
C MET A 192 4.23 -6.25 1.41
N ILE A 193 3.49 -5.15 1.22
CA ILE A 193 2.02 -5.16 1.26
C ILE A 193 1.43 -5.77 -0.02
N ARG A 194 2.00 -5.40 -1.17
CA ARG A 194 1.52 -5.82 -2.49
C ARG A 194 2.67 -6.13 -3.44
N MET A 195 2.90 -7.42 -3.67
CA MET A 195 4.04 -7.91 -4.48
C MET A 195 4.02 -7.44 -5.93
N GLN A 196 2.84 -7.21 -6.50
CA GLN A 196 2.67 -6.74 -7.87
C GLN A 196 3.26 -5.33 -8.07
N VAL A 197 3.44 -4.56 -7.00
CA VAL A 197 4.12 -3.26 -7.04
C VAL A 197 5.58 -3.39 -7.48
N LEU A 198 6.20 -4.56 -7.33
CA LEU A 198 7.56 -4.82 -7.83
C LEU A 198 7.71 -4.47 -9.32
N MET A 199 6.67 -4.75 -10.12
CA MET A 199 6.68 -4.43 -11.56
C MET A 199 6.86 -2.93 -11.79
N ALA A 200 6.21 -2.08 -11.00
CA ALA A 200 6.39 -0.63 -11.08
C ALA A 200 7.77 -0.20 -10.55
N LEU A 201 8.25 -0.80 -9.46
CA LEU A 201 9.51 -0.42 -8.82
C LEU A 201 10.74 -0.73 -9.67
N VAL A 202 10.71 -1.77 -10.50
CA VAL A 202 11.80 -2.09 -11.44
C VAL A 202 12.06 -0.95 -12.43
N PHE A 203 11.02 -0.22 -12.85
CA PHE A 203 11.16 0.90 -13.77
C PHE A 203 11.67 2.19 -13.12
N VAL A 204 11.63 2.31 -11.79
CA VAL A 204 12.09 3.52 -11.08
C VAL A 204 13.59 3.78 -11.28
N PRO A 205 14.53 2.85 -11.00
CA PRO A 205 15.95 3.09 -11.22
C PRO A 205 16.28 3.28 -12.71
N ILE A 206 15.55 2.59 -13.60
CA ILE A 206 15.67 2.80 -15.06
C ILE A 206 15.29 4.24 -15.44
N ALA A 207 14.20 4.76 -14.88
CA ALA A 207 13.78 6.15 -15.08
C ALA A 207 14.81 7.15 -14.52
N MET A 208 15.41 6.84 -13.37
CA MET A 208 16.45 7.69 -12.76
C MET A 208 17.70 7.81 -13.64
N VAL A 209 18.17 6.68 -14.18
CA VAL A 209 19.34 6.65 -15.08
C VAL A 209 19.03 7.28 -16.43
N SER A 210 17.87 6.97 -17.03
CA SER A 210 17.52 7.48 -18.37
C SER A 210 17.27 9.00 -18.39
N ARG A 211 16.61 9.55 -17.36
CA ARG A 211 16.26 10.98 -17.34
C ARG A 211 17.40 11.91 -16.90
N ARG A 212 18.24 11.48 -15.96
CA ARG A 212 19.26 12.36 -15.34
C ARG A 212 20.64 11.72 -15.19
N ARG A 213 20.86 10.51 -15.74
CA ARG A 213 22.11 9.75 -15.54
C ARG A 213 22.48 9.58 -14.07
N ALA A 214 21.48 9.51 -13.19
CA ALA A 214 21.62 9.44 -11.74
C ALA A 214 21.98 8.02 -11.27
N TRP A 215 23.11 7.49 -11.75
CA TRP A 215 23.57 6.12 -11.49
C TRP A 215 23.74 5.84 -10.00
N ARG A 216 24.34 6.78 -9.26
CA ARG A 216 24.57 6.62 -7.82
C ARG A 216 23.24 6.46 -7.06
N GLN A 217 22.28 7.34 -7.33
CA GLN A 217 20.99 7.34 -6.65
C GLN A 217 20.15 6.12 -7.07
N ALA A 218 20.22 5.71 -8.35
CA ALA A 218 19.58 4.48 -8.82
C ALA A 218 20.14 3.24 -8.12
N THR A 219 21.46 3.15 -7.95
CA THR A 219 22.10 2.06 -7.20
C THR A 219 21.69 2.08 -5.72
N VAL A 220 21.72 3.25 -5.08
CA VAL A 220 21.30 3.41 -3.67
C VAL A 220 19.83 3.01 -3.47
N PHE A 221 18.94 3.46 -4.35
CA PHE A 221 17.53 3.05 -4.35
C PHE A 221 17.39 1.52 -4.47
N THR A 222 18.12 0.91 -5.41
CA THR A 222 18.06 -0.53 -5.66
C THR A 222 18.59 -1.33 -4.46
N ILE A 223 19.66 -0.88 -3.81
CA ILE A 223 20.19 -1.51 -2.59
C ILE A 223 19.18 -1.40 -1.44
N ALA A 224 18.57 -0.25 -1.24
CA ALA A 224 17.56 -0.06 -0.21
C ALA A 224 16.32 -0.95 -0.46
N LEU A 225 15.84 -1.02 -1.70
CA LEU A 225 14.74 -1.91 -2.10
C LEU A 225 15.11 -3.38 -1.90
N ALA A 226 16.31 -3.79 -2.32
CA ALA A 226 16.80 -5.15 -2.11
C ALA A 226 16.89 -5.51 -0.62
N GLY A 227 17.33 -4.58 0.23
CA GLY A 227 17.33 -4.76 1.68
C GLY A 227 15.92 -5.04 2.24
N MET A 228 14.90 -4.32 1.75
CA MET A 228 13.51 -4.58 2.14
C MET A 228 12.97 -5.91 1.60
N ILE A 229 13.38 -6.33 0.40
CA ILE A 229 13.03 -7.66 -0.15
C ILE A 229 13.68 -8.77 0.70
N VAL A 230 14.93 -8.58 1.13
CA VAL A 230 15.59 -9.51 2.07
C VAL A 230 14.84 -9.54 3.38
N LEU A 231 14.44 -8.39 3.93
CA LEU A 231 13.62 -8.32 5.14
C LEU A 231 12.30 -9.08 4.98
N GLN A 232 11.60 -8.91 3.85
CA GLN A 232 10.41 -9.70 3.54
C GLN A 232 10.73 -11.19 3.52
N GLY A 233 11.84 -11.59 2.90
CA GLY A 233 12.27 -12.98 2.86
C GLY A 233 12.56 -13.55 4.26
N LEU A 234 13.11 -12.76 5.18
CA LEU A 234 13.31 -13.15 6.59
C LEU A 234 12.00 -13.27 7.36
N ILE A 235 11.02 -12.40 7.08
CA ILE A 235 9.67 -12.52 7.64
C ILE A 235 9.02 -13.80 7.10
N ASP A 236 9.19 -14.09 5.82
CA ASP A 236 8.67 -15.31 5.19
C ASP A 236 9.34 -16.58 5.71
N THR A 237 10.63 -16.57 6.07
CA THR A 237 11.24 -17.76 6.70
C THR A 237 10.61 -18.07 8.05
N GLN A 238 10.21 -17.05 8.81
CA GLN A 238 9.54 -17.24 10.10
C GLN A 238 8.06 -17.61 9.94
N THR A 239 7.39 -17.02 8.96
CA THR A 239 5.93 -17.18 8.79
C THR A 239 5.56 -18.34 7.87
N HIS A 240 6.26 -18.52 6.75
CA HIS A 240 5.96 -19.52 5.72
C HIS A 240 6.99 -20.66 5.66
N GLY A 241 7.99 -20.65 6.56
CA GLY A 241 9.07 -21.66 6.61
C GLY A 241 10.04 -21.61 5.43
N LYS A 242 9.91 -20.66 4.50
CA LYS A 242 10.74 -20.54 3.29
C LYS A 242 11.05 -19.09 2.97
N PHE A 243 12.27 -18.82 2.52
CA PHE A 243 12.66 -17.47 2.09
C PHE A 243 11.85 -17.06 0.86
N LEU A 244 11.19 -15.90 0.94
CA LEU A 244 10.23 -15.43 -0.06
C LEU A 244 9.12 -16.46 -0.37
N GLY A 245 8.70 -17.22 0.64
CA GLY A 245 7.63 -18.21 0.53
C GLY A 245 6.32 -17.60 0.00
N SER A 246 5.93 -16.43 0.51
CA SER A 246 4.69 -15.78 0.09
C SER A 246 4.74 -15.35 -1.39
N PHE A 247 5.89 -14.88 -1.87
CA PHE A 247 6.12 -14.48 -3.26
C PHE A 247 6.20 -15.67 -4.21
N THR A 248 6.90 -16.74 -3.80
CA THR A 248 6.98 -17.96 -4.61
C THR A 248 5.63 -18.66 -4.72
N ASN A 249 4.88 -18.75 -3.62
CA ASN A 249 3.50 -19.24 -3.62
C ASN A 249 2.60 -18.38 -4.52
N TYR A 250 2.76 -17.05 -4.50
CA TYR A 250 2.03 -16.15 -5.38
C TYR A 250 2.29 -16.45 -6.86
N ILE A 251 3.55 -16.60 -7.27
CA ILE A 251 3.90 -16.90 -8.67
C ILE A 251 3.37 -18.29 -9.07
N VAL A 252 3.70 -19.33 -8.29
CA VAL A 252 3.33 -20.71 -8.61
C VAL A 252 1.82 -20.88 -8.61
N GLY A 253 1.12 -20.30 -7.64
CA GLY A 253 -0.34 -20.37 -7.53
C GLY A 253 -1.04 -19.69 -8.71
N ASN A 254 -0.53 -18.58 -9.22
CA ASN A 254 -1.12 -17.92 -10.39
C ASN A 254 -0.75 -18.58 -11.72
N LEU A 255 0.43 -19.19 -11.84
CA LEU A 255 0.84 -19.89 -13.06
C LEU A 255 0.19 -21.28 -13.20
N GLY A 256 -0.11 -21.95 -12.09
CA GLY A 256 -0.70 -23.30 -12.07
C GLY A 256 -2.22 -23.33 -11.97
N ALA A 257 -2.88 -22.20 -11.69
CA ALA A 257 -4.34 -22.16 -11.55
C ALA A 257 -5.05 -22.09 -12.91
N ALA A 258 -5.91 -23.08 -13.16
CA ALA A 258 -6.94 -22.94 -14.19
C ALA A 258 -7.89 -21.78 -13.80
N PRO A 259 -8.40 -21.00 -14.77
CA PRO A 259 -9.27 -19.86 -14.48
C PRO A 259 -10.49 -20.30 -13.66
N THR A 260 -10.71 -19.65 -12.52
CA THR A 260 -11.77 -19.97 -11.54
C THR A 260 -13.17 -19.87 -12.13
N ILE A 261 -13.33 -19.03 -13.17
CA ILE A 261 -14.53 -18.97 -14.00
C ILE A 261 -14.09 -19.35 -15.42
N PRO A 262 -14.33 -20.60 -15.86
CA PRO A 262 -14.16 -20.95 -17.26
C PRO A 262 -15.13 -20.10 -18.07
N GLY A 263 -14.58 -19.17 -18.84
CA GLY A 263 -15.34 -18.23 -19.63
C GLY A 263 -14.57 -17.94 -20.91
N PRO A 264 -15.26 -17.76 -22.04
CA PRO A 264 -14.59 -17.39 -23.27
C PRO A 264 -13.94 -16.00 -23.11
N TRP A 265 -12.78 -15.82 -23.73
CA TRP A 265 -11.92 -14.63 -23.59
C TRP A 265 -12.67 -13.30 -23.85
N TYR A 266 -13.71 -13.32 -24.69
CA TYR A 266 -14.50 -12.14 -25.04
C TYR A 266 -15.32 -11.59 -23.87
N ARG A 267 -15.56 -12.34 -22.78
CA ARG A 267 -16.21 -11.80 -21.57
C ARG A 267 -15.41 -10.65 -20.97
N TYR A 268 -14.08 -10.74 -21.05
CA TYR A 268 -13.21 -9.67 -20.59
C TYR A 268 -13.38 -8.40 -21.44
N ALA A 269 -13.55 -8.55 -22.76
CA ALA A 269 -13.84 -7.44 -23.66
C ALA A 269 -15.24 -6.86 -23.41
N LEU A 270 -16.25 -7.69 -23.18
CA LEU A 270 -17.62 -7.25 -22.86
C LEU A 270 -17.69 -6.50 -21.52
N LEU A 271 -16.93 -6.94 -20.51
CA LEU A 271 -16.78 -6.22 -19.24
C LEU A 271 -16.15 -4.84 -19.45
N LEU A 272 -15.06 -4.76 -20.22
CA LEU A 272 -14.42 -3.47 -20.55
C LEU A 272 -15.34 -2.53 -21.34
N LEU A 273 -16.28 -3.09 -22.12
CA LEU A 273 -17.29 -2.35 -22.86
C LEU A 273 -18.54 -2.02 -22.02
N GLY A 274 -18.62 -2.48 -20.77
CA GLY A 274 -19.76 -2.22 -19.87
C GLY A 274 -21.07 -2.91 -20.28
N VAL A 275 -20.98 -4.02 -21.01
CA VAL A 275 -22.15 -4.75 -21.56
C VAL A 275 -22.61 -5.88 -20.62
N MET A 276 -21.89 -6.13 -19.51
CA MET A 276 -22.22 -7.14 -18.51
C MET A 276 -22.60 -6.54 -17.16
#